data_AF-A0A7Y4TR24-F1
#
_entry.id   AF-A0A7Y4TR24-F1
#
_cell.length_a   1.000
_cell.length_b   1.000
_cell.length_c   1.000
_cell.angle_alpha   90.00
_cell.angle_beta   90.00
_cell.angle_gamma   90.00
#
_symmetry.space_group_name_H-M   'P 1'
#
loop_
_entity.id
_entity.type
_entity.pdbx_description
1 polymer ?
#
loop_
_entity_poly.entity_id
_entity_poly.type
_entity_poly.pdbx_seq_one_letter_code
_entity_poly.pdbx_strand_id
1 'polypeptide(L)'
;MSENGESPISDLEREFIDEQKGEGALSLNISDGSEKSYLGYDLNLEDVEALYFDGIGVPRWESLEGTTVEQKTALYWERFNDRMDKYPLIGRTRDTDEKVEYTSDEMPSLSLECEQVSSGTSNAKALRAAQKISLAAERAASKQAGLVLTPTQSLDPWRA
;
A
#
# COMPACT_ATOMS: atom_id res chain seq x y z
N MET A 1 19.08 25.48 20.65
CA MET A 1 18.84 25.45 19.19
C MET A 1 18.81 23.98 18.83
N SER A 2 17.62 23.39 18.74
CA SER A 2 17.47 21.99 18.34
C SER A 2 17.08 21.99 16.88
N GLU A 3 18.05 21.73 16.01
CA GLU A 3 17.77 21.39 14.62
C GLU A 3 17.14 20.00 14.65
N ASN A 4 15.81 19.94 14.64
CA ASN A 4 15.09 18.71 14.34
C ASN A 4 15.42 18.36 12.88
N GLY A 5 16.40 17.47 12.70
CA GLY A 5 16.84 16.97 11.40
C GLY A 5 15.80 16.04 10.77
N GLU A 6 14.64 16.57 10.43
CA GLU A 6 13.72 15.90 9.51
C GLU A 6 14.26 16.08 8.09
N SER A 7 14.55 14.96 7.42
CA SER A 7 14.92 14.99 6.00
C SER A 7 13.87 15.77 5.20
N PRO A 8 14.28 16.67 4.29
CA PRO A 8 13.34 17.50 3.54
C PRO A 8 12.27 16.64 2.83
N ILE A 9 11.03 17.13 2.83
CA ILE A 9 9.92 16.52 2.09
C ILE A 9 10.20 16.67 0.60
N SER A 10 10.14 15.57 -0.15
CA SER A 10 10.33 15.57 -1.60
C SER A 10 9.14 16.22 -2.32
N ASP A 11 9.33 16.70 -3.54
CA ASP A 11 8.22 17.30 -4.31
C ASP A 11 7.08 16.28 -4.54
N LEU A 12 7.42 15.01 -4.80
CA LEU A 12 6.45 13.92 -4.94
C LEU A 12 5.68 13.66 -3.64
N GLU A 13 6.35 13.71 -2.49
CA GLU A 13 5.69 13.53 -1.20
C GLU A 13 4.77 14.72 -0.87
N ARG A 14 5.12 15.94 -1.29
CA ARG A 14 4.21 17.10 -1.19
C ARG A 14 2.97 16.90 -2.03
N GLU A 15 3.12 16.43 -3.27
CA GLU A 15 1.97 16.10 -4.13
C GLU A 15 1.02 15.15 -3.42
N PHE A 16 1.53 14.10 -2.76
CA PHE A 16 0.70 13.16 -2.00
C PHE A 16 0.03 13.76 -0.77
N ILE A 17 0.70 14.68 -0.06
CA ILE A 17 0.10 15.38 1.10
C ILE A 17 -1.06 16.29 0.67
N ASP A 18 -0.95 16.88 -0.53
CA ASP A 18 -1.99 17.75 -1.08
C ASP A 18 -3.15 16.98 -1.74
N GLU A 19 -3.03 15.65 -1.89
CA GLU A 19 -4.09 14.81 -2.45
C GLU A 19 -5.31 14.73 -1.51
N GLN A 20 -6.51 14.69 -2.10
CA GLN A 20 -7.73 14.47 -1.36
C GLN A 20 -7.80 13.02 -0.87
N LYS A 21 -8.09 12.85 0.42
CA LYS A 21 -8.37 11.55 1.03
C LYS A 21 -9.58 10.88 0.36
N GLY A 22 -9.37 9.67 -0.16
CA GLY A 22 -10.42 8.81 -0.69
C GLY A 22 -11.19 8.07 0.42
N GLU A 23 -12.46 7.75 0.15
CA GLU A 23 -13.21 6.81 1.00
C GLU A 23 -12.62 5.40 0.88
N GLY A 24 -12.50 4.69 2.00
CA GLY A 24 -11.88 3.35 2.03
C GLY A 24 -10.36 3.37 1.85
N ALA A 25 -9.72 4.53 1.96
CA ALA A 25 -8.26 4.65 1.90
C ALA A 25 -7.59 4.06 3.15
N LEU A 26 -6.29 3.75 3.03
CA LEU A 26 -5.44 3.35 4.15
C LEU A 26 -4.56 4.53 4.56
N SER A 27 -4.63 4.96 5.82
CA SER A 27 -3.71 5.97 6.37
C SER A 27 -2.36 5.35 6.68
N LEU A 28 -1.29 5.93 6.15
CA LEU A 28 0.08 5.49 6.39
C LEU A 28 0.65 6.18 7.63
N ASN A 29 1.08 5.38 8.60
CA ASN A 29 1.59 5.85 9.88
C ASN A 29 2.94 5.20 10.18
N ILE A 30 3.93 6.00 10.60
CA ILE A 30 5.13 5.45 11.22
C ILE A 30 4.76 4.91 12.60
N SER A 31 5.25 3.73 12.97
CA SER A 31 5.07 3.15 14.30
C SER A 31 6.42 2.87 14.95
N ASP A 32 6.74 3.63 16.00
CA ASP A 32 8.01 3.56 16.73
C ASP A 32 7.94 2.64 17.98
N GLY A 33 6.90 1.81 18.08
CA GLY A 33 6.64 0.92 19.21
C GLY A 33 5.84 1.54 20.36
N SER A 34 5.67 2.87 20.39
CA SER A 34 4.89 3.56 21.44
C SER A 34 3.78 4.44 20.89
N GLU A 35 4.01 5.09 19.76
CA GLU A 35 3.06 5.99 19.13
C GLU A 35 2.96 5.71 17.63
N LYS A 36 1.89 6.26 17.03
CA LYS A 36 1.70 6.26 15.58
C LYS A 36 1.70 7.70 15.10
N SER A 37 2.55 8.01 14.13
CA SER A 37 2.60 9.32 13.50
C SER A 37 2.11 9.22 12.07
N TYR A 38 0.99 9.89 11.77
CA TYR A 38 0.46 9.99 10.41
C TYR A 38 1.44 10.74 9.50
N LEU A 39 1.66 10.23 8.29
CA LEU A 39 2.60 10.79 7.32
C LEU A 39 2.05 11.99 6.53
N GLY A 40 0.75 12.27 6.64
CA GLY A 40 0.11 13.38 5.93
C GLY A 40 -0.62 12.95 4.65
N TYR A 41 -0.43 11.72 4.18
CA TYR A 41 -1.09 11.18 2.98
C TYR A 41 -1.63 9.76 3.17
N ASP A 42 -2.60 9.42 2.32
CA ASP A 42 -3.32 8.14 2.35
C ASP A 42 -3.09 7.33 1.05
N LEU A 43 -3.22 6.01 1.16
CA LEU A 43 -3.25 5.09 0.04
C LEU A 43 -4.72 4.84 -0.36
N ASN A 44 -5.15 5.48 -1.44
CA ASN A 44 -6.55 5.43 -1.88
C ASN A 44 -6.93 4.05 -2.43
N LEU A 45 -8.20 3.69 -2.29
CA LEU A 45 -8.71 2.38 -2.69
C LEU A 45 -8.47 2.08 -4.17
N GLU A 46 -8.66 3.08 -5.06
CA GLU A 46 -8.42 2.93 -6.49
C GLU A 46 -6.94 2.78 -6.87
N ASP A 47 -6.04 3.29 -6.03
CA ASP A 47 -4.59 3.11 -6.17
C ASP A 47 -4.22 1.68 -5.72
N VAL A 48 -4.80 1.17 -4.63
CA VAL A 48 -4.67 -0.23 -4.19
C VAL A 48 -5.20 -1.18 -5.25
N GLU A 49 -6.39 -0.93 -5.80
CA GLU A 49 -6.95 -1.78 -6.86
C GLU A 49 -6.00 -1.88 -8.06
N ALA A 50 -5.49 -0.73 -8.53
CA ALA A 50 -4.53 -0.70 -9.63
C ALA A 50 -3.20 -1.38 -9.26
N LEU A 51 -2.74 -1.24 -8.01
CA LEU A 51 -1.55 -1.94 -7.52
C LEU A 51 -1.68 -3.46 -7.68
N TYR A 52 -2.83 -4.04 -7.33
CA TYR A 52 -3.04 -5.47 -7.43
C TYR A 52 -3.20 -5.96 -8.87
N PHE A 53 -4.09 -5.33 -9.65
CA PHE A 53 -4.41 -5.82 -10.98
C PHE A 53 -3.37 -5.42 -12.04
N ASP A 54 -2.90 -4.18 -12.00
CA ASP A 54 -2.05 -3.61 -13.05
C ASP A 54 -0.57 -3.49 -12.63
N GLY A 55 -0.28 -3.48 -11.33
CA GLY A 55 1.08 -3.50 -10.78
C GLY A 55 1.61 -4.92 -10.58
N ILE A 56 1.00 -5.66 -9.65
CA ILE A 56 1.37 -7.04 -9.28
C ILE A 56 0.97 -8.05 -10.36
N GLY A 57 -0.10 -7.75 -11.11
CA GLY A 57 -0.62 -8.63 -12.16
C GLY A 57 -1.48 -9.78 -11.63
N VAL A 58 -2.28 -9.52 -10.60
CA VAL A 58 -3.39 -10.39 -10.21
C VAL A 58 -4.39 -10.44 -11.37
N PRO A 59 -4.88 -11.62 -11.80
CA PRO A 59 -5.84 -11.69 -12.89
C PRO A 59 -7.19 -11.11 -12.46
N ARG A 60 -7.84 -10.35 -13.35
CA ARG A 60 -9.25 -9.98 -13.18
C ARG A 60 -10.13 -11.20 -13.44
N TRP A 61 -11.24 -11.32 -12.71
CA TRP A 61 -12.15 -12.47 -12.83
C TRP A 61 -12.66 -12.67 -14.27
N GLU A 62 -12.92 -11.57 -14.96
CA GLU A 62 -13.44 -11.52 -16.33
C GLU A 62 -12.43 -12.04 -17.36
N SER A 63 -11.12 -12.00 -17.06
CA SER A 63 -10.07 -12.46 -17.96
C SER A 63 -9.73 -13.95 -17.81
N LEU A 64 -10.32 -14.65 -16.85
CA LEU A 64 -10.09 -16.07 -16.64
C LEU A 64 -10.88 -16.92 -17.62
N GLU A 65 -10.18 -17.81 -18.32
CA GLU A 65 -10.77 -18.82 -19.21
C GLU A 65 -11.19 -20.05 -18.38
N GLY A 66 -12.49 -20.29 -18.28
CA GLY A 66 -13.07 -21.43 -17.55
C GLY A 66 -14.55 -21.57 -17.85
N THR A 67 -15.07 -22.79 -17.87
CA THR A 67 -16.47 -23.08 -18.26
C THR A 67 -17.43 -23.12 -17.08
N THR A 68 -16.91 -23.16 -15.85
CA THR A 68 -17.68 -23.19 -14.60
C THR A 68 -17.12 -22.18 -13.61
N VAL A 69 -17.95 -21.76 -12.64
CA VAL A 69 -17.53 -20.85 -11.57
C VAL A 69 -16.43 -21.49 -10.73
N GLU A 70 -16.55 -22.78 -10.42
CA GLU A 70 -15.60 -23.54 -9.61
C GLU A 70 -14.20 -23.58 -10.26
N GLN A 71 -14.14 -23.80 -11.57
CA GLN A 71 -12.87 -23.77 -12.30
C GLN A 71 -12.24 -22.37 -12.32
N LYS A 72 -13.05 -21.32 -12.56
CA LYS A 72 -12.55 -19.94 -12.52
C LYS A 72 -12.06 -19.56 -11.12
N THR A 73 -12.77 -19.99 -10.06
CA THR A 73 -12.35 -19.79 -8.67
C THR A 73 -11.01 -20.46 -8.39
N ALA A 74 -10.83 -21.71 -8.81
CA ALA A 74 -9.56 -22.41 -8.63
C ALA A 74 -8.40 -21.70 -9.35
N LEU A 75 -8.60 -21.32 -10.63
CA LEU A 75 -7.60 -20.59 -11.42
C LEU A 75 -7.28 -19.21 -10.84
N TYR A 76 -8.29 -18.50 -10.32
CA TYR A 76 -8.11 -17.21 -9.67
C TYR A 76 -7.20 -17.37 -8.45
N TRP A 77 -7.55 -18.27 -7.53
CA TRP A 77 -6.79 -18.44 -6.29
C TRP A 77 -5.39 -19.00 -6.52
N GLU A 78 -5.20 -19.89 -7.47
CA GLU A 78 -3.87 -20.37 -7.87
C GLU A 78 -2.97 -19.21 -8.30
N ARG A 79 -3.44 -18.38 -9.25
CA ARG A 79 -2.68 -17.24 -9.76
C ARG A 79 -2.52 -16.15 -8.72
N PHE A 80 -3.55 -15.90 -7.92
CA PHE A 80 -3.51 -14.93 -6.82
C PHE A 80 -2.42 -15.32 -5.81
N ASN A 81 -2.40 -16.58 -5.36
CA ASN A 81 -1.41 -17.06 -4.39
C ASN A 81 0.02 -17.00 -4.96
N ASP A 82 0.24 -17.40 -6.23
CA ASP A 82 1.55 -17.26 -6.88
C ASP A 82 2.04 -15.80 -6.91
N ARG A 83 1.13 -14.82 -7.05
CA ARG A 83 1.47 -13.40 -6.94
C ARG A 83 1.77 -12.98 -5.50
N MET A 84 0.97 -13.41 -4.53
CA MET A 84 1.18 -13.06 -3.12
C MET A 84 2.47 -13.67 -2.57
N ASP A 85 2.89 -14.83 -3.05
CA ASP A 85 4.17 -15.44 -2.67
C ASP A 85 5.38 -14.63 -3.19
N LYS A 86 5.22 -13.91 -4.30
CA LYS A 86 6.25 -13.01 -4.87
C LYS A 86 6.28 -11.64 -4.21
N TYR A 87 5.12 -11.17 -3.74
CA TYR A 87 4.95 -9.88 -3.08
C TYR A 87 4.31 -10.04 -1.69
N PRO A 88 4.96 -10.76 -0.76
CA PRO A 88 4.36 -11.12 0.52
C PRO A 88 4.10 -9.93 1.45
N LEU A 89 4.80 -8.81 1.29
CA LEU A 89 4.61 -7.62 2.11
C LEU A 89 3.54 -6.69 1.52
N ILE A 90 3.62 -6.36 0.23
CA ILE A 90 2.58 -5.58 -0.44
C ILE A 90 1.25 -6.34 -0.38
N GLY A 91 1.30 -7.66 -0.56
CA GLY A 91 0.15 -8.57 -0.53
C GLY A 91 -0.74 -8.45 0.71
N ARG A 92 -0.20 -7.94 1.83
CA ARG A 92 -0.96 -7.68 3.07
C ARG A 92 -1.97 -6.54 2.93
N THR A 93 -1.80 -5.64 1.96
CA THR A 93 -2.69 -4.48 1.72
C THR A 93 -3.94 -4.81 0.89
N ARG A 94 -4.20 -6.10 0.65
CA ARG A 94 -5.27 -6.57 -0.26
C ARG A 94 -6.66 -6.27 0.26
N ASP A 95 -6.77 -6.17 1.58
CA ASP A 95 -8.00 -5.87 2.28
C ASP A 95 -7.81 -4.51 2.95
N THR A 96 -8.44 -3.49 2.36
CA THR A 96 -8.35 -2.11 2.85
C THR A 96 -9.16 -1.88 4.12
N ASP A 97 -9.99 -2.85 4.53
CA ASP A 97 -10.72 -2.82 5.79
C ASP A 97 -9.90 -3.43 6.95
N GLU A 98 -8.77 -4.08 6.65
CA GLU A 98 -7.86 -4.62 7.64
C GLU A 98 -6.67 -3.70 7.92
N LYS A 99 -6.27 -3.65 9.19
CA LYS A 99 -5.04 -2.99 9.60
C LYS A 99 -3.84 -3.83 9.18
N VAL A 100 -2.87 -3.19 8.54
CA VAL A 100 -1.60 -3.82 8.16
C VAL A 100 -0.46 -3.26 9.00
N GLU A 101 0.37 -4.14 9.53
CA GLU A 101 1.57 -3.78 10.29
C GLU A 101 2.81 -4.37 9.63
N TYR A 102 3.84 -3.53 9.56
CA TYR A 102 5.18 -3.89 9.13
C TYR A 102 6.16 -3.48 10.23
N THR A 103 7.08 -4.38 10.54
CA THR A 103 8.18 -4.15 11.46
C THR A 103 9.29 -3.34 10.80
N SER A 104 10.21 -2.78 11.60
CA SER A 104 11.38 -2.06 11.10
C SER A 104 12.24 -2.92 10.15
N ASP A 105 12.34 -4.22 10.46
CA ASP A 105 13.17 -5.17 9.71
C ASP A 105 12.57 -5.53 8.34
N GLU A 106 11.26 -5.30 8.16
CA GLU A 106 10.56 -5.53 6.90
C GLU A 106 10.68 -4.35 5.93
N MET A 107 11.10 -3.16 6.39
CA MET A 107 11.14 -1.96 5.54
C MET A 107 12.00 -2.11 4.27
N PRO A 108 13.24 -2.68 4.34
CA PRO A 108 14.04 -2.87 3.13
C PRO A 108 13.38 -3.79 2.11
N SER A 109 12.74 -4.87 2.58
CA SER A 109 12.03 -5.83 1.72
C SER A 109 10.76 -5.20 1.13
N LEU A 110 10.03 -4.40 1.90
CA LEU A 110 8.84 -3.68 1.43
C LEU A 110 9.20 -2.68 0.32
N SER A 111 10.25 -1.89 0.52
CA SER A 111 10.76 -0.97 -0.52
C SER A 111 11.19 -1.72 -1.79
N LEU A 112 11.84 -2.88 -1.64
CA LEU A 112 12.25 -3.70 -2.79
C LEU A 112 11.03 -4.22 -3.58
N GLU A 113 9.98 -4.70 -2.89
CA GLU A 113 8.74 -5.10 -3.56
C GLU A 113 8.10 -3.92 -4.31
N CYS A 114 8.10 -2.72 -3.72
CA CYS A 114 7.58 -1.51 -4.37
C CYS A 114 8.40 -1.10 -5.59
N GLU A 115 9.73 -1.24 -5.54
CA GLU A 115 10.62 -0.97 -6.67
C GLU A 115 10.36 -1.95 -7.83
N GLN A 116 10.21 -3.25 -7.52
CA GLN A 116 9.87 -4.27 -8.50
C GLN A 116 8.56 -3.95 -9.22
N VAL A 117 7.51 -3.61 -8.48
CA VAL A 117 6.23 -3.18 -9.07
C VAL A 117 6.42 -1.93 -9.92
N SER A 118 7.10 -0.92 -9.39
CA SER A 118 7.30 0.37 -10.08
C SER A 118 8.06 0.23 -11.40
N SER A 119 9.02 -0.70 -11.47
CA SER A 119 9.77 -1.02 -12.68
C SER A 119 8.98 -1.89 -13.68
N GLY A 120 7.99 -2.64 -13.19
CA GLY A 120 7.21 -3.61 -13.96
C GLY A 120 5.90 -3.09 -14.54
N THR A 121 5.45 -1.88 -14.16
CA THR A 121 4.17 -1.32 -14.59
C THR A 121 4.30 0.05 -15.26
N SER A 122 3.37 0.36 -16.16
CA SER A 122 3.17 1.71 -16.71
C SER A 122 1.86 2.34 -16.25
N ASN A 123 1.11 1.67 -15.37
CA ASN A 123 -0.15 2.19 -14.84
C ASN A 123 0.16 3.24 -13.77
N ALA A 124 -0.27 4.48 -14.01
CA ALA A 124 0.02 5.61 -13.12
C ALA A 124 -0.52 5.44 -11.70
N LYS A 125 -1.66 4.77 -11.51
CA LYS A 125 -2.23 4.52 -10.18
C LYS A 125 -1.46 3.44 -9.43
N ALA A 126 -1.09 2.35 -10.12
CA ALA A 126 -0.25 1.31 -9.54
C ALA A 126 1.12 1.86 -9.14
N LEU A 127 1.72 2.70 -9.99
CA LEU A 127 2.97 3.38 -9.71
C LEU A 127 2.84 4.32 -8.50
N ARG A 128 1.76 5.13 -8.45
CA ARG A 128 1.48 6.01 -7.30
C ARG A 128 1.35 5.22 -6.00
N ALA A 129 0.61 4.11 -6.01
CA ALA A 129 0.46 3.23 -4.84
C ALA A 129 1.81 2.72 -4.34
N ALA A 130 2.64 2.18 -5.23
CA ALA A 130 3.97 1.68 -4.91
C ALA A 130 4.89 2.80 -4.39
N GLN A 131 4.82 4.01 -4.97
CA GLN A 131 5.58 5.17 -4.53
C GLN A 131 5.17 5.65 -3.13
N LYS A 132 3.87 5.75 -2.84
CA LYS A 132 3.37 6.11 -1.50
C LYS A 132 3.87 5.13 -0.43
N ILE A 133 3.78 3.83 -0.71
CA ILE A 133 4.26 2.78 0.22
C ILE A 133 5.79 2.85 0.37
N SER A 134 6.54 3.00 -0.73
CA SER A 134 8.01 3.08 -0.70
C SER A 134 8.49 4.29 0.11
N LEU A 135 7.93 5.48 -0.13
CA LEU A 135 8.28 6.69 0.62
C LEU A 135 7.96 6.53 2.10
N ALA A 136 6.81 5.95 2.43
CA ALA A 136 6.44 5.69 3.82
C ALA A 136 7.39 4.69 4.50
N ALA A 137 7.81 3.64 3.78
CA ALA A 137 8.80 2.68 4.25
C ALA A 137 10.17 3.31 4.45
N GLU A 138 10.62 4.18 3.54
CA GLU A 138 11.87 4.94 3.66
C GLU A 138 11.84 5.89 4.88
N ARG A 139 10.71 6.58 5.09
CA ARG A 139 10.50 7.44 6.26
C ARG A 139 10.55 6.64 7.56
N ALA A 140 9.88 5.49 7.62
CA ALA A 140 9.94 4.59 8.77
C ALA A 140 11.36 4.03 9.00
N ALA A 141 12.03 3.57 7.95
CA ALA A 141 13.40 3.06 8.01
C ALA A 141 14.40 4.11 8.50
N SER A 142 14.27 5.37 8.07
CA SER A 142 15.11 6.48 8.54
C SER A 142 15.01 6.73 10.04
N LYS A 143 13.90 6.31 10.66
CA LYS A 143 13.63 6.40 12.10
C LYS A 143 13.81 5.07 12.84
N GLN A 144 14.28 4.01 12.16
CA GLN A 144 14.36 2.64 12.70
C GLN A 144 13.01 2.15 13.25
N ALA A 145 11.92 2.55 12.60
CA ALA A 145 10.54 2.30 13.01
C ALA A 145 9.83 1.37 12.01
N GLY A 146 8.67 0.85 12.42
CA GLY A 146 7.76 0.12 11.55
C GLY A 146 6.79 1.04 10.80
N LEU A 147 5.98 0.44 9.93
CA LEU A 147 4.94 1.11 9.17
C LEU A 147 3.59 0.46 9.47
N VAL A 148 2.55 1.27 9.66
CA VAL A 148 1.19 0.80 9.91
C VAL A 148 0.22 1.48 8.96
N LEU A 149 -0.52 0.67 8.21
CA LEU A 149 -1.61 1.13 7.36
C LEU A 149 -2.91 0.89 8.11
N THR A 150 -3.66 1.96 8.36
CA THR A 150 -4.90 1.90 9.13
C THR A 150 -6.09 2.24 8.22
N PRO A 151 -7.13 1.39 8.15
CA PRO A 151 -8.37 1.70 7.45
C PRO A 151 -8.92 3.04 7.88
N THR A 152 -9.20 3.89 6.90
CA THR A 152 -9.90 5.14 7.15
C THR A 152 -11.38 4.80 7.16
N GLN A 153 -11.96 4.72 8.35
CA GLN A 153 -13.41 4.55 8.44
C GLN A 153 -14.06 5.71 7.69
N SER A 154 -14.97 5.38 6.77
CA SER A 154 -15.97 6.31 6.27
C SER A 154 -16.49 7.08 7.48
N LEU A 155 -16.41 8.41 7.44
CA LEU A 155 -17.01 9.27 8.44
C LEU A 155 -18.51 8.95 8.43
N ASP A 156 -18.94 8.03 9.28
CA ASP A 156 -20.35 7.71 9.46
C ASP A 156 -21.04 8.98 9.96
N PRO A 157 -21.86 9.66 9.13
CA PRO A 157 -22.46 10.93 9.51
C PRO A 157 -23.49 10.77 10.64
N TRP A 158 -23.74 9.55 11.10
CA TRP A 158 -24.74 9.21 12.12
C TRP A 158 -24.14 8.94 13.52
N ARG A 159 -22.82 9.14 13.72
CA ARG A 159 -22.17 9.02 15.04
C ARG A 159 -21.65 10.36 15.59
N ALA A 160 -22.56 11.33 15.71
CA ALA A 160 -22.39 12.53 16.55
C ALA A 160 -23.52 12.63 17.58
#